data_AF-A0A9P7YW51-F1
#
_entry.id   AF-A0A9P7YW51-F1
#
_cell.length_a   1.000
_cell.length_b   1.000
_cell.length_c   1.000
_cell.angle_alpha   90.00
_cell.angle_beta   90.00
_cell.angle_gamma   90.00
#
_symmetry.space_group_name_H-M   'P 1'
#
loop_
_entity.id
_entity.type
_entity.pdbx_description
1 polymer ?
#
loop_
_entity_poly.entity_id
_entity_poly.type
_entity_poly.pdbx_seq_one_letter_code
_entity_poly.pdbx_strand_id
1 'polypeptide(L)'
;MMRSHGGYWDPQTSTVDWCESNYTVTRYCAEAINASTNILFLYLGLKGISKYRHDPILLISYIGYLTVGIGSFLFHTTLKYSMQLLDELPMIWTASILLYASLSRSVAYPARFSTGITVATVGITVFYLYFAIPEILFISFGVLLVAVLIANLLKKTSESSDKKIVSKMKWIGIPMLAFGFACWMVDRHFCETLQVWREAVGQPWATLLELHGWW
;
A
#
# COMPACT_ATOMS: atom_id res chain seq x y z
N MET A 1 -7.23 27.36 6.69
CA MET A 1 -7.11 26.62 7.97
C MET A 1 -8.53 26.36 8.51
N MET A 2 -9.24 25.40 7.92
CA MET A 2 -10.56 24.99 8.43
C MET A 2 -10.37 24.13 9.67
N ARG A 3 -11.14 24.43 10.72
CA ARG A 3 -11.03 23.88 12.07
C ARG A 3 -11.34 22.38 12.06
N SER A 4 -10.46 21.56 12.64
CA SER A 4 -10.81 20.18 13.01
C SER A 4 -12.04 20.22 13.92
N HIS A 5 -13.16 19.66 13.47
CA HIS A 5 -14.26 19.34 14.37
C HIS A 5 -13.80 18.13 15.18
N GLY A 6 -13.55 18.32 16.48
CA GLY A 6 -12.98 17.33 17.39
C GLY A 6 -13.50 15.91 17.15
N GLY A 7 -12.73 15.12 16.40
CA GLY A 7 -13.05 13.76 16.03
C GLY A 7 -12.92 12.82 17.21
N TYR A 8 -13.52 11.64 17.12
CA TYR A 8 -13.47 10.66 18.23
C TYR A 8 -12.04 10.26 18.59
N TRP A 9 -11.16 10.17 17.59
CA TRP A 9 -9.77 9.76 17.76
C TRP A 9 -8.79 10.92 17.94
N ASP A 10 -9.24 12.16 18.15
CA ASP A 10 -8.31 13.27 18.36
C ASP A 10 -7.47 13.13 19.65
N PRO A 11 -6.25 13.69 19.71
CA PRO A 11 -5.55 14.40 18.63
C PRO A 11 -4.84 13.45 17.64
N GLN A 12 -4.62 13.90 16.40
CA GLN A 12 -3.70 13.22 15.47
C GLN A 12 -2.31 13.07 16.09
N THR A 13 -1.70 11.89 15.91
CA THR A 13 -0.31 11.63 16.33
C THR A 13 0.57 11.09 15.22
N SER A 14 -0.02 10.73 14.07
CA SER A 14 0.72 10.33 12.88
C SER A 14 1.59 11.45 12.33
N THR A 15 2.66 11.05 11.62
CA THR A 15 3.57 11.99 10.95
C THR A 15 3.01 12.49 9.62
N VAL A 16 1.98 11.82 9.09
CA VAL A 16 1.29 12.18 7.84
C VAL A 16 -0.22 12.28 8.06
N ASP A 17 -0.83 13.20 7.32
CA ASP A 17 -2.26 13.45 7.14
C ASP A 17 -2.48 13.58 5.63
N TRP A 18 -3.43 12.86 5.03
CA TRP A 18 -3.63 12.91 3.58
C TRP A 18 -4.63 14.00 3.21
N CYS A 19 -4.93 14.13 1.92
CA CYS A 19 -5.69 15.27 1.44
C CYS A 19 -7.19 15.22 1.78
N GLU A 20 -7.72 14.07 2.19
CA GLU A 20 -9.12 13.91 2.58
C GLU A 20 -9.42 14.76 3.83
N SER A 21 -10.54 15.49 3.84
CA SER A 21 -10.88 16.35 4.98
C SER A 21 -11.32 15.51 6.19
N ASN A 22 -10.56 15.62 7.28
CA ASN A 22 -10.78 14.84 8.50
C ASN A 22 -12.18 14.99 9.12
N TYR A 23 -12.78 13.84 9.47
CA TYR A 23 -14.08 13.69 10.14
C TYR A 23 -15.27 14.31 9.40
N THR A 24 -15.14 14.54 8.08
CA THR A 24 -16.19 15.19 7.27
C THR A 24 -17.40 14.29 7.05
N VAL A 25 -17.18 12.99 6.82
CA VAL A 25 -18.27 12.01 6.60
C VAL A 25 -18.86 11.54 7.92
N THR A 26 -18.01 11.30 8.94
CA THR A 26 -18.43 10.84 10.27
C THR A 26 -17.40 11.21 11.32
N ARG A 27 -17.85 11.41 12.56
CA ARG A 27 -16.97 11.73 13.70
C ARG A 27 -16.06 10.56 14.13
N TYR A 28 -16.36 9.33 13.70
CA TYR A 28 -15.67 8.12 14.15
C TYR A 28 -14.54 7.65 13.22
N CYS A 29 -14.42 8.24 12.03
CA CYS A 29 -13.44 7.88 11.02
C CYS A 29 -12.86 9.17 10.43
N ALA A 30 -11.55 9.37 10.56
CA ALA A 30 -10.90 10.60 10.11
C ALA A 30 -11.01 10.76 8.59
N GLU A 31 -10.50 9.80 7.82
CA GLU A 31 -10.51 9.81 6.36
C GLU A 31 -11.38 8.65 5.88
N ALA A 32 -12.70 8.88 5.78
CA ALA A 32 -13.68 7.83 5.57
C ALA A 32 -13.59 7.18 4.19
N ILE A 33 -13.28 7.96 3.16
CA ILE A 33 -13.13 7.45 1.80
C ILE A 33 -11.85 6.60 1.71
N ASN A 34 -10.71 7.14 2.17
CA ASN A 34 -9.43 6.43 2.23
C ASN A 34 -9.50 5.16 3.10
N ALA A 35 -10.22 5.18 4.21
CA ALA A 35 -10.45 3.98 5.02
C ALA A 35 -11.29 2.95 4.25
N SER A 36 -12.38 3.38 3.60
CA SER A 36 -13.33 2.45 2.96
C SER A 36 -12.76 1.69 1.76
N THR A 37 -11.82 2.30 1.02
CA THR A 37 -11.21 1.69 -0.18
C THR A 37 -10.40 0.44 0.18
N ASN A 38 -9.88 0.39 1.41
CA ASN A 38 -9.16 -0.77 1.95
C ASN A 38 -10.02 -2.03 2.13
N ILE A 39 -11.35 -1.92 2.15
CA ILE A 39 -12.26 -3.09 2.19
C ILE A 39 -12.00 -4.00 0.97
N LEU A 40 -11.65 -3.43 -0.19
CA LEU A 40 -11.30 -4.21 -1.36
C LEU A 40 -10.03 -5.04 -1.14
N PHE A 41 -9.02 -4.49 -0.46
CA PHE A 41 -7.79 -5.21 -0.11
C PHE A 41 -8.10 -6.39 0.80
N LEU A 42 -8.95 -6.19 1.81
CA LEU A 42 -9.39 -7.26 2.71
C LEU A 42 -10.11 -8.38 1.94
N TYR A 43 -11.05 -8.01 1.08
CA TYR A 43 -11.79 -8.97 0.26
C TYR A 43 -10.85 -9.78 -0.66
N LEU A 44 -9.95 -9.10 -1.39
CA LEU A 44 -9.02 -9.74 -2.31
C LEU A 44 -8.01 -10.63 -1.59
N GLY A 45 -7.52 -10.22 -0.42
CA GLY A 45 -6.63 -11.04 0.41
C GLY A 45 -7.31 -12.33 0.89
N LEU A 46 -8.53 -12.24 1.42
CA LEU A 46 -9.31 -13.41 1.85
C LEU A 46 -9.64 -14.34 0.68
N LYS A 47 -9.99 -13.78 -0.48
CA LYS A 47 -10.22 -14.56 -1.71
C LYS A 47 -8.95 -15.24 -2.23
N GLY A 48 -7.80 -14.61 -2.02
CA GLY A 48 -6.48 -15.19 -2.29
C GLY A 48 -6.20 -16.39 -1.41
N ILE A 49 -6.42 -16.25 -0.10
CA ILE A 49 -6.28 -17.34 0.88
C ILE A 49 -7.25 -18.47 0.57
N SER A 50 -8.51 -18.22 0.20
CA SER A 50 -9.45 -19.32 -0.08
C SER A 50 -9.09 -20.15 -1.33
N LYS A 51 -8.25 -19.60 -2.22
CA LYS A 51 -7.81 -20.24 -3.47
C LYS A 51 -6.35 -20.69 -3.46
N TYR A 52 -5.62 -20.50 -2.36
CA TYR A 52 -4.20 -20.89 -2.30
C TYR A 52 -4.05 -22.41 -2.41
N ARG A 53 -2.99 -22.86 -3.07
CA ARG A 53 -2.73 -24.28 -3.36
C ARG A 53 -1.63 -24.87 -2.48
N HIS A 54 -1.70 -24.62 -1.18
CA HIS A 54 -0.75 -25.13 -0.18
C HIS A 54 0.72 -24.71 -0.38
N ASP A 55 0.95 -23.60 -1.08
CA ASP A 55 2.26 -22.96 -1.14
C ASP A 55 2.40 -22.00 0.05
N PRO A 56 3.27 -22.31 1.04
CA PRO A 56 3.37 -21.53 2.26
C PRO A 56 3.80 -20.09 2.00
N ILE A 57 4.63 -19.83 0.99
CA ILE A 57 5.09 -18.48 0.66
C ILE A 57 3.93 -17.63 0.12
N LEU A 58 3.02 -18.24 -0.66
CA LEU A 58 1.82 -17.55 -1.12
C LEU A 58 0.85 -17.26 0.03
N LEU A 59 0.69 -18.19 0.96
CA LEU A 59 -0.14 -17.97 2.15
C LEU A 59 0.39 -16.79 2.98
N ILE A 60 1.70 -16.78 3.27
CA ILE A 60 2.35 -15.68 3.99
C ILE A 60 2.19 -14.36 3.25
N SER A 61 2.32 -14.35 1.91
CA SER A 61 2.14 -13.14 1.10
C SER A 61 0.71 -12.59 1.20
N TYR A 62 -0.32 -13.46 1.21
CA TYR A 62 -1.70 -13.01 1.40
C TYR A 62 -1.98 -12.53 2.83
N ILE A 63 -1.37 -13.14 3.84
CA ILE A 63 -1.45 -12.65 5.23
C ILE A 63 -0.80 -11.26 5.33
N GLY A 64 0.35 -11.05 4.70
CA GLY A 64 0.99 -9.74 4.60
C GLY A 64 0.10 -8.70 3.92
N TYR A 65 -0.51 -9.05 2.78
CA TYR A 65 -1.45 -8.19 2.06
C TYR A 65 -2.69 -7.82 2.90
N LEU A 66 -3.25 -8.77 3.66
CA LEU A 66 -4.32 -8.48 4.61
C LEU A 66 -3.86 -7.57 5.74
N THR A 67 -2.63 -7.76 6.23
CA THR A 67 -2.06 -6.92 7.29
C THR A 67 -1.93 -5.46 6.82
N VAL A 68 -1.46 -5.24 5.58
CA VAL A 68 -1.44 -3.90 4.96
C VAL A 68 -2.84 -3.31 4.90
N GLY A 69 -3.84 -4.03 4.38
CA GLY A 69 -5.21 -3.51 4.27
C GLY A 69 -5.86 -3.21 5.63
N ILE A 70 -5.60 -4.04 6.65
CA ILE A 70 -6.07 -3.78 8.03
C ILE A 70 -5.37 -2.56 8.61
N GLY A 71 -4.05 -2.49 8.45
CA GLY A 71 -3.24 -1.36 8.90
C GLY A 71 -3.70 -0.05 8.31
N SER A 72 -3.83 0.02 6.98
CA SER A 72 -4.30 1.19 6.24
C SER A 72 -5.72 1.59 6.65
N PHE A 73 -6.65 0.63 6.76
CA PHE A 73 -8.00 0.92 7.26
C PHE A 73 -7.98 1.56 8.65
N LEU A 74 -7.21 1.00 9.59
CA LEU A 74 -7.11 1.50 10.95
C LEU A 74 -6.36 2.84 11.02
N PHE A 75 -5.36 3.03 10.16
CA PHE A 75 -4.61 4.27 10.05
C PHE A 75 -5.52 5.41 9.60
N HIS A 76 -6.18 5.29 8.44
CA HIS A 76 -7.11 6.30 7.92
C HIS A 76 -8.32 6.53 8.84
N THR A 77 -8.72 5.53 9.63
CA THR A 77 -9.77 5.72 10.64
C THR A 77 -9.32 6.60 11.80
N THR A 78 -8.06 6.50 12.23
CA THR A 78 -7.62 6.99 13.55
C THR A 78 -6.53 8.07 13.51
N LEU A 79 -5.74 8.15 12.43
CA LEU A 79 -4.55 8.99 12.29
C LEU A 79 -3.58 8.89 13.48
N LYS A 80 -3.42 7.67 14.00
CA LYS A 80 -2.49 7.37 15.10
C LYS A 80 -1.18 6.82 14.57
N TYR A 81 -0.07 7.26 15.17
CA TYR A 81 1.26 6.78 14.79
C TYR A 81 1.40 5.26 14.90
N SER A 82 0.80 4.64 15.92
CA SER A 82 0.80 3.17 16.06
C SER A 82 0.10 2.46 14.90
N MET A 83 -0.96 3.06 14.36
CA MET A 83 -1.68 2.50 13.21
C MET A 83 -0.96 2.84 11.89
N GLN A 84 -0.30 4.00 11.82
CA GLN A 84 0.59 4.36 10.71
C GLN A 84 1.69 3.30 10.56
N LEU A 85 2.33 2.89 11.66
CA LEU A 85 3.33 1.80 11.63
C LEU A 85 2.74 0.47 11.12
N LEU A 86 1.47 0.18 11.45
CA LEU A 86 0.77 -1.03 11.01
C LEU A 86 0.35 -0.98 9.53
N ASP A 87 0.17 0.22 8.96
CA ASP A 87 -0.05 0.41 7.52
C ASP A 87 1.27 0.25 6.75
N GLU A 88 2.26 1.04 7.15
CA GLU A 88 3.46 1.32 6.39
C GLU A 88 4.54 0.23 6.48
N LEU A 89 4.81 -0.34 7.68
CA LEU A 89 5.85 -1.37 7.83
C LEU A 89 5.48 -2.69 7.13
N PRO A 90 4.23 -3.19 7.22
CA PRO A 90 3.83 -4.40 6.51
C PRO A 90 3.94 -4.29 4.99
N MET A 91 3.88 -3.08 4.40
CA MET A 91 4.13 -2.89 2.97
C MET A 91 5.56 -3.31 2.60
N ILE A 92 6.56 -2.87 3.38
CA ILE A 92 7.98 -3.23 3.20
C ILE A 92 8.20 -4.72 3.42
N TRP A 93 7.62 -5.28 4.48
CA TRP A 93 7.77 -6.70 4.80
C TRP A 93 7.16 -7.58 3.71
N THR A 94 5.94 -7.27 3.27
CA THR A 94 5.22 -8.02 2.24
C THR A 94 5.94 -7.92 0.89
N ALA A 95 6.38 -6.73 0.48
CA ALA A 95 7.14 -6.55 -0.76
C ALA A 95 8.46 -7.33 -0.75
N SER A 96 9.13 -7.38 0.41
CA SER A 96 10.37 -8.16 0.59
C SER A 96 10.12 -9.67 0.46
N ILE A 97 9.02 -10.18 1.02
CA ILE A 97 8.60 -11.58 0.89
C ILE A 97 8.27 -11.91 -0.56
N LEU A 98 7.55 -11.03 -1.26
CA LEU A 98 7.24 -11.19 -2.68
C LEU A 98 8.50 -11.18 -3.54
N LEU A 99 9.47 -10.31 -3.25
CA LEU A 99 10.75 -10.29 -3.95
C LEU A 99 11.48 -11.62 -3.76
N TYR A 100 11.59 -12.10 -2.52
CA TYR A 100 12.17 -13.40 -2.23
C TYR A 100 11.44 -14.54 -2.97
N ALA A 101 10.11 -14.54 -3.00
CA ALA A 101 9.29 -15.52 -3.70
C ALA A 101 9.53 -15.53 -5.22
N SER A 102 9.61 -14.35 -5.84
CA SER A 102 9.83 -14.19 -7.27
C SER A 102 11.23 -14.64 -7.67
N LEU A 103 12.23 -14.30 -6.85
CA LEU A 103 13.61 -14.70 -7.06
C LEU A 103 13.75 -16.22 -6.87
N SER A 104 13.43 -16.76 -5.70
CA SER A 104 13.59 -18.21 -5.37
C SER A 104 13.00 -19.19 -6.39
N ARG A 105 11.95 -18.81 -7.13
CA ARG A 105 11.31 -19.66 -8.14
C ARG A 105 11.89 -19.55 -9.56
N SER A 106 12.91 -18.72 -9.78
CA SER A 106 13.45 -18.42 -11.12
C SER A 106 14.86 -18.96 -11.37
N VAL A 107 15.69 -19.13 -10.33
CA VAL A 107 17.07 -19.63 -10.42
C VAL A 107 17.37 -20.44 -9.16
N ALA A 108 18.38 -21.30 -9.15
CA ALA A 108 18.96 -21.81 -7.90
C ALA A 108 19.54 -20.62 -7.11
N TYR A 109 18.73 -19.98 -6.26
CA TYR A 109 19.11 -18.75 -5.57
C TYR A 109 20.01 -19.07 -4.38
N PRO A 110 21.24 -18.52 -4.33
CA PRO A 110 22.13 -18.74 -3.20
C PRO A 110 21.61 -18.02 -1.95
N ALA A 111 21.75 -18.67 -0.79
CA ALA A 111 21.26 -18.21 0.52
C ALA A 111 21.61 -16.75 0.85
N ARG A 112 22.74 -16.23 0.34
CA ARG A 112 23.18 -14.83 0.46
C ARG A 112 22.14 -13.78 0.06
N PHE A 113 21.28 -14.06 -0.93
CA PHE A 113 20.24 -13.11 -1.34
C PHE A 113 19.09 -13.04 -0.34
N SER A 114 18.70 -14.17 0.25
CA SER A 114 17.72 -14.19 1.34
C SER A 114 18.23 -13.39 2.53
N THR A 115 19.50 -13.61 2.93
CA THR A 115 20.15 -12.82 3.98
C THR A 115 20.17 -11.33 3.64
N GLY A 116 20.53 -10.96 2.40
CA GLY A 116 20.56 -9.56 1.96
C GLY A 116 19.19 -8.87 2.04
N ILE A 117 18.13 -9.54 1.58
CA ILE A 117 16.75 -9.02 1.68
C ILE A 117 16.38 -8.85 3.14
N THR A 118 16.60 -9.86 4.00
CA THR A 118 16.28 -9.78 5.43
C THR A 118 17.02 -8.63 6.13
N VAL A 119 18.32 -8.47 5.88
CA VAL A 119 19.11 -7.39 6.47
C VAL A 119 18.60 -6.03 6.01
N ALA A 120 18.26 -5.87 4.74
CA ALA A 120 17.69 -4.63 4.21
C ALA A 120 16.32 -4.33 4.84
N THR A 121 15.41 -5.31 4.91
CA THR A 121 14.08 -5.15 5.52
C THR A 121 14.18 -4.75 6.99
N VAL A 122 15.04 -5.41 7.76
CA VAL A 122 15.27 -5.08 9.18
C VAL A 122 15.90 -3.69 9.31
N GLY A 123 16.90 -3.37 8.48
CA GLY A 123 17.56 -2.07 8.48
C GLY A 123 16.58 -0.92 8.20
N ILE A 124 15.74 -1.05 7.17
CA ILE A 124 14.69 -0.07 6.85
C ILE A 124 13.70 0.07 8.01
N THR A 125 13.27 -1.05 8.61
CA THR A 125 12.33 -1.06 9.74
C THR A 125 12.91 -0.33 10.95
N VAL A 126 14.15 -0.67 11.35
CA VAL A 126 14.83 -0.03 12.49
C VAL A 126 15.06 1.46 12.23
N PHE A 127 15.51 1.81 11.02
CA PHE A 127 15.68 3.20 10.62
C PHE A 127 14.36 3.97 10.75
N TYR A 128 13.26 3.41 10.24
CA TYR A 128 11.97 4.08 10.26
C TYR A 128 11.42 4.26 11.68
N LEU A 129 11.58 3.26 12.55
CA LEU A 129 11.18 3.35 13.95
C LEU A 129 11.97 4.40 14.75
N TYR A 130 13.21 4.69 14.35
CA TYR A 130 14.05 5.66 15.03
C TYR A 130 13.86 7.09 14.52
N PHE A 131 13.80 7.26 13.20
CA PHE A 131 13.77 8.59 12.56
C PHE A 131 12.37 9.05 12.17
N ALA A 132 11.41 8.15 11.99
CA ALA A 132 10.04 8.46 11.58
C ALA A 132 9.96 9.37 10.33
N ILE A 133 10.82 9.14 9.34
CA ILE A 133 10.85 9.89 8.07
C ILE A 133 10.08 9.10 7.00
N PRO A 134 8.82 9.45 6.69
CA PRO A 134 7.96 8.67 5.79
C PRO A 134 8.49 8.62 4.34
N GLU A 135 9.18 9.67 3.87
CA GLU A 135 9.73 9.74 2.51
C GLU A 135 10.71 8.60 2.22
N ILE A 136 11.54 8.24 3.20
CA ILE A 136 12.52 7.16 3.03
C ILE A 136 11.81 5.80 2.91
N LEU A 137 10.72 5.62 3.65
CA LEU A 137 9.93 4.41 3.56
C LEU A 137 9.21 4.31 2.20
N PHE A 138 8.62 5.41 1.71
CA PHE A 138 7.96 5.44 0.40
C PHE A 138 8.93 5.13 -0.74
N ILE A 139 10.12 5.74 -0.72
CA ILE A 139 11.18 5.45 -1.71
C ILE A 139 11.59 3.98 -1.62
N SER A 140 11.81 3.47 -0.41
CA SER A 140 12.19 2.07 -0.19
C SER A 140 11.14 1.09 -0.72
N PHE A 141 9.85 1.37 -0.46
CA PHE A 141 8.74 0.58 -0.98
C PHE A 141 8.69 0.62 -2.50
N GLY A 142 8.83 1.81 -3.12
CA GLY A 142 8.88 1.96 -4.57
C GLY A 142 10.00 1.16 -5.22
N VAL A 143 11.21 1.20 -4.65
CA VAL A 143 12.36 0.41 -5.11
C VAL A 143 12.08 -1.10 -5.00
N LEU A 144 11.54 -1.56 -3.87
CA LEU A 144 11.17 -2.97 -3.68
C LEU A 144 10.12 -3.42 -4.70
N LEU A 145 9.09 -2.60 -4.95
CA LEU A 145 8.02 -2.93 -5.88
C LEU A 145 8.54 -3.03 -7.32
N VAL A 146 9.39 -2.09 -7.74
CA VAL A 146 10.07 -2.15 -9.05
C VAL A 146 10.94 -3.41 -9.15
N ALA A 147 11.69 -3.75 -8.10
CA ALA A 147 12.49 -4.97 -8.08
C ALA A 147 11.64 -6.24 -8.23
N VAL A 148 10.48 -6.31 -7.54
CA VAL A 148 9.51 -7.41 -7.69
C VAL A 148 9.02 -7.49 -9.13
N LEU A 149 8.63 -6.36 -9.74
CA LEU A 149 8.14 -6.34 -11.13
C LEU A 149 9.23 -6.83 -12.10
N ILE A 150 10.45 -6.32 -11.99
CA ILE A 150 11.57 -6.74 -12.83
C ILE A 150 11.84 -8.24 -12.67
N ALA A 151 11.89 -8.75 -11.43
CA ALA A 151 12.11 -10.17 -11.16
C ALA A 151 11.05 -11.07 -11.84
N ASN A 152 9.77 -10.66 -11.79
CA ASN A 152 8.70 -11.41 -12.44
C ASN A 152 8.70 -11.27 -13.97
N LEU A 153 9.08 -10.10 -14.52
CA LEU A 153 9.14 -9.86 -15.96
C LEU A 153 10.31 -10.59 -16.64
N LEU A 154 11.44 -10.73 -15.93
CA LEU A 154 12.63 -11.45 -16.42
C LEU A 154 12.50 -12.97 -16.30
N LYS A 155 11.49 -13.47 -15.58
CA LYS A 155 11.29 -14.91 -15.40
C LYS A 155 10.98 -15.57 -16.75
N LYS A 156 11.83 -16.52 -17.15
CA LYS A 156 11.62 -17.32 -18.37
C LYS A 156 10.52 -18.35 -18.13
N THR A 157 9.28 -18.01 -18.50
CA THR A 157 8.11 -18.88 -18.32
C THR A 157 7.96 -19.85 -19.49
N SER A 158 8.07 -21.16 -19.25
CA SER A 158 7.77 -22.21 -20.24
C SER A 158 6.27 -22.54 -20.30
N GLU A 159 5.58 -22.54 -19.16
CA GLU A 159 4.17 -22.89 -19.03
C GLU A 159 3.22 -21.81 -19.58
N SER A 160 2.12 -22.25 -20.19
CA SER A 160 1.11 -21.37 -20.81
C SER A 160 0.28 -20.60 -19.77
N SER A 161 0.04 -21.20 -18.60
CA SER A 161 -0.59 -20.58 -17.42
C SER A 161 0.20 -19.36 -16.94
N ASP A 162 1.51 -19.54 -16.74
CA ASP A 162 2.42 -18.49 -16.28
C ASP A 162 2.52 -17.35 -17.31
N LYS A 163 2.55 -17.67 -18.61
CA LYS A 163 2.53 -16.66 -19.68
C LYS A 163 1.27 -15.79 -19.62
N LYS A 164 0.09 -16.38 -19.34
CA LYS A 164 -1.16 -15.61 -19.18
C LYS A 164 -1.10 -14.68 -17.98
N ILE A 165 -0.54 -15.14 -16.85
CA ILE A 165 -0.37 -14.32 -15.64
C ILE A 165 0.57 -13.15 -15.91
N VAL A 166 1.75 -13.41 -16.48
CA VAL A 166 2.72 -12.36 -16.84
C VAL A 166 2.13 -11.36 -17.85
N SER A 167 1.32 -11.83 -18.81
CA SER A 167 0.63 -10.95 -19.75
C SER A 167 -0.38 -10.03 -19.05
N LYS A 168 -1.21 -10.57 -18.14
CA LYS A 168 -2.13 -9.76 -17.32
C LYS A 168 -1.38 -8.76 -16.45
N MET A 169 -0.25 -9.16 -15.85
CA MET A 169 0.60 -8.25 -15.10
C MET A 169 1.09 -7.09 -15.97
N LYS A 170 1.56 -7.35 -17.20
CA LYS A 170 2.03 -6.33 -18.14
C LYS A 170 0.94 -5.36 -18.60
N TRP A 171 -0.22 -5.88 -18.98
CA TRP A 171 -1.26 -5.09 -19.64
C TRP A 171 -2.33 -4.55 -18.71
N ILE A 172 -2.43 -5.07 -17.48
CA ILE A 172 -3.42 -4.63 -16.48
C ILE A 172 -2.70 -4.16 -15.23
N GLY A 173 -1.84 -5.00 -14.64
CA GLY A 173 -1.19 -4.72 -13.36
C GLY A 173 -0.28 -3.48 -13.38
N ILE A 174 0.64 -3.39 -14.34
CA ILE A 174 1.57 -2.25 -14.45
C ILE A 174 0.83 -0.93 -14.73
N PRO A 175 -0.12 -0.85 -15.69
CA PRO A 175 -0.92 0.36 -15.88
C PRO A 175 -1.72 0.76 -14.65
N MET A 176 -2.35 -0.19 -13.96
CA MET A 176 -3.10 0.11 -12.72
C MET A 176 -2.17 0.65 -11.63
N LEU A 177 -0.99 0.06 -11.45
CA LEU A 177 0.00 0.55 -10.49
C LEU A 177 0.49 1.96 -10.85
N ALA A 178 0.76 2.22 -12.13
CA ALA A 178 1.18 3.54 -12.59
C ALA A 178 0.09 4.59 -12.39
N PHE A 179 -1.17 4.22 -12.63
CA PHE A 179 -2.33 5.07 -12.37
C PHE A 179 -2.46 5.39 -10.87
N GLY A 180 -2.44 4.38 -10.00
CA GLY A 180 -2.46 4.59 -8.55
C GLY A 180 -1.33 5.51 -8.11
N PHE A 181 -0.09 5.25 -8.55
CA PHE A 181 1.06 6.09 -8.18
C PHE A 181 0.88 7.54 -8.64
N ALA A 182 0.29 7.77 -9.83
CA ALA A 182 -0.04 9.10 -10.28
C ALA A 182 -1.10 9.77 -9.39
N CYS A 183 -2.15 9.05 -8.99
CA CYS A 183 -3.16 9.55 -8.04
C CYS A 183 -2.51 9.94 -6.70
N TRP A 184 -1.67 9.07 -6.13
CA TRP A 184 -0.93 9.33 -4.91
C TRP A 184 -0.02 10.57 -5.00
N MET A 185 0.68 10.74 -6.11
CA MET A 185 1.53 11.91 -6.36
C MET A 185 0.71 13.20 -6.45
N VAL A 186 -0.42 13.17 -7.16
CA VAL A 186 -1.29 14.35 -7.30
C VAL A 186 -1.91 14.73 -5.95
N ASP A 187 -2.36 13.74 -5.18
CA ASP A 187 -2.88 13.95 -3.82
C ASP A 187 -1.86 14.67 -2.92
N ARG A 188 -0.62 14.18 -2.92
CA ARG A 188 0.49 14.75 -2.12
C ARG A 188 0.88 16.17 -2.52
N HIS A 189 0.94 16.47 -3.82
CA HIS A 189 1.53 17.73 -4.31
C HIS A 189 0.51 18.81 -4.64
N PHE A 190 -0.75 18.45 -4.91
CA PHE A 190 -1.80 19.39 -5.35
C PHE A 190 -2.99 19.41 -4.40
N CYS A 191 -2.78 19.08 -3.12
CA CYS A 191 -3.86 18.93 -2.16
C CYS A 191 -4.75 20.17 -2.01
N GLU A 192 -4.15 21.37 -1.88
CA GLU A 192 -4.92 22.61 -1.76
C GLU A 192 -5.83 22.83 -2.98
N THR A 193 -5.35 22.48 -4.18
CA THR A 193 -6.14 22.58 -5.41
C THR A 193 -7.28 21.55 -5.42
N LEU A 194 -6.99 20.31 -5.01
CA LEU A 194 -8.01 19.26 -4.90
C LEU A 194 -9.11 19.61 -3.89
N GLN A 195 -8.78 20.25 -2.77
CA GLN A 195 -9.76 20.71 -1.79
C GLN A 195 -10.71 21.76 -2.39
N VAL A 196 -10.17 22.77 -3.08
CA VAL A 196 -10.99 23.79 -3.77
C VAL A 196 -11.90 23.15 -4.82
N TRP A 197 -11.38 22.19 -5.60
CA TRP A 197 -12.19 21.50 -6.60
C TRP A 197 -13.29 20.64 -5.97
N ARG A 198 -13.02 19.98 -4.84
CA ARG A 198 -14.04 19.20 -4.10
C ARG A 198 -15.16 20.08 -3.57
N GLU A 199 -14.84 21.26 -3.05
CA GLU A 199 -15.84 22.25 -2.60
C GLU A 199 -16.70 22.75 -3.76
N ALA A 200 -16.09 23.03 -4.92
CA ALA A 200 -16.80 23.50 -6.11
C ALA A 200 -17.71 22.42 -6.73
N VAL A 201 -17.28 21.17 -6.74
CA VAL A 201 -18.00 20.03 -7.33
C VAL A 201 -19.13 19.54 -6.43
N GLY A 202 -18.91 19.50 -5.12
CA GLY A 202 -19.89 19.03 -4.14
C GLY A 202 -20.13 17.51 -4.15
N GLN A 203 -20.74 17.01 -3.08
CA GLN A 203 -21.08 15.58 -2.96
C GLN A 203 -22.28 15.20 -3.86
N PRO A 204 -22.32 13.99 -4.45
CA PRO A 204 -21.38 12.87 -4.24
C PRO A 204 -20.12 12.91 -5.13
N TRP A 205 -20.09 13.78 -6.14
CA TRP A 205 -19.07 13.78 -7.19
C TRP A 205 -17.67 14.18 -6.68
N ALA A 206 -17.60 14.96 -5.59
CA ALA A 206 -16.36 15.29 -4.90
C ALA A 206 -15.58 14.05 -4.45
N THR A 207 -16.25 12.92 -4.18
CA THR A 207 -15.58 11.65 -3.83
C THR A 207 -14.64 11.16 -4.94
N LEU A 208 -14.91 11.47 -6.22
CA LEU A 208 -14.03 11.10 -7.32
C LEU A 208 -12.67 11.82 -7.28
N LEU A 209 -12.57 12.91 -6.51
CA LEU A 209 -11.34 13.70 -6.33
C LEU A 209 -10.57 13.31 -5.07
N GLU A 210 -11.01 12.32 -4.30
CA GLU A 210 -10.24 11.72 -3.20
C GLU A 210 -9.17 10.79 -3.81
N LEU A 211 -8.10 11.40 -4.33
CA LEU A 211 -7.10 10.70 -5.13
C LEU A 211 -6.28 9.70 -4.33
N HIS A 212 -6.06 9.95 -3.03
CA HIS A 212 -5.50 8.92 -2.16
C HIS A 212 -6.40 7.68 -2.02
N GLY A 213 -7.73 7.83 -2.17
CA GLY A 213 -8.66 6.69 -2.19
C GLY A 213 -8.58 5.87 -3.49
N TRP A 214 -8.09 6.46 -4.58
CA TRP A 214 -7.86 5.76 -5.86
C TRP A 214 -6.51 5.04 -5.94
N TRP A 215 -5.55 5.43 -5.09
CA TRP A 215 -4.25 4.77 -4.92
C TRP A 215 -4.41 3.33 -4.40
#